data_AF-A0A5C6CD19-F1
#
_entry.id   AF-A0A5C6CD19-F1
#
_cell.length_a   1.000
_cell.length_b   1.000
_cell.length_c   1.000
_cell.angle_alpha   90.00
_cell.angle_beta   90.00
_cell.angle_gamma   90.00
#
_symmetry.space_group_name_H-M   'P 1'
#
loop_
_entity.id
_entity.type
_entity.pdbx_description
1 polymer ?
#
loop_
_entity_poly.entity_id
_entity_poly.type
_entity_poly.pdbx_seq_one_letter_code
_entity_poly.pdbx_strand_id
1 'polypeptide(L)'
;MTDPEPSPEDSIDHGVLFYNGYTFGSLTHVDVSSEMVYDATERTVSYIKHKVTAKAIIAPNDDYSDQDSHVEAIRQRLSKPGKKFELSQKGFGPSIRVNFNDAEEEEVEVRDVAFGPKPRMISWLPIGHTGAAECVWECDVHVPECSGARYDGVMTMAYSVTYTVNRKGFTTRSIAGHLIIAMTRDEYDGIPDSADEYRDKIAIGKIDNFQREQMFQISEDKSRLDFVITDTEIESPNGWPAGVVDISGSHRTRVNPYSRDRIDSSMSVEVELAQNQPRVRAWQIFQAIISKRWSAVPTNMTRFLDHLEIDEELFGNKLAFTAQWRTIPKGSNYFDFVLNDNGMFRSLEIDWADWKTSMNDITSQRGISQLKYHHDDEKLIDLCNTDDPGYTLDNDLPTNAPDGESTGLCNTKPTAENSYIHFDANLTNDRSYLNLVQITLGETVVNRNTNDFLDEDATLPEINLGAAAAVVSRGHPGITFTWEGYCERVGYPIPDVDLNDFTETPLIKKKDKTVRKYLGMVYCQPVYSMRWVHEYEALENPSTSPTTPVPFVPDEEEEEPA
;
A
#
# COMPACT_ATOMS: atom_id res chain seq x y z
N MET A 1 27.07 -94.56 -13.59
CA MET A 1 26.71 -93.14 -13.44
C MET A 1 26.13 -93.01 -12.05
N THR A 2 27.02 -92.73 -11.10
CA THR A 2 26.67 -92.37 -9.73
C THR A 2 26.47 -90.87 -9.72
N ASP A 3 25.25 -90.43 -9.42
CA ASP A 3 24.96 -89.01 -9.18
C ASP A 3 25.85 -88.51 -8.03
N PRO A 4 26.47 -87.32 -8.17
CA PRO A 4 27.20 -86.71 -7.08
C PRO A 4 26.22 -86.25 -5.99
N GLU A 5 26.53 -86.59 -4.74
CA GLU A 5 25.87 -86.01 -3.57
C GLU A 5 26.02 -84.48 -3.61
N PRO A 6 24.94 -83.71 -3.34
CA PRO A 6 25.03 -82.27 -3.23
C PRO A 6 25.89 -81.89 -2.03
N SER A 7 26.82 -80.94 -2.23
CA SER A 7 27.70 -80.42 -1.17
C SER A 7 26.90 -79.66 -0.10
N PRO A 8 27.35 -79.64 1.17
CA PRO A 8 26.59 -79.07 2.29
C PRO A 8 26.61 -77.52 2.37
N GLU A 9 26.97 -76.83 1.29
CA GLU A 9 27.19 -75.38 1.28
C GLU A 9 26.04 -74.56 0.70
N ASP A 10 24.90 -75.19 0.40
CA ASP A 10 23.63 -74.45 0.24
C ASP A 10 23.12 -74.05 1.63
N SER A 11 23.81 -73.10 2.27
CA SER A 11 23.26 -72.38 3.40
C SER A 11 21.99 -71.69 2.90
N ILE A 12 20.84 -72.16 3.37
CA ILE A 12 19.57 -71.49 3.16
C ILE A 12 19.78 -70.04 3.60
N ASP A 13 19.75 -69.11 2.64
CA ASP A 13 19.90 -67.68 2.90
C ASP A 13 18.75 -67.27 3.82
N HIS A 14 19.06 -67.15 5.11
CA HIS A 14 18.08 -66.85 6.14
C HIS A 14 17.90 -65.34 6.09
N GLY A 15 16.73 -64.87 5.65
CA GLY A 15 16.53 -63.44 5.41
C GLY A 15 17.00 -62.52 6.55
N VAL A 16 17.45 -61.33 6.19
CA VAL A 16 18.16 -60.40 7.08
C VAL A 16 17.18 -59.40 7.67
N LEU A 17 17.31 -59.14 8.97
CA LEU A 17 16.78 -57.94 9.61
C LEU A 17 17.97 -57.20 10.22
N PHE A 18 18.20 -55.97 9.77
CA PHE A 18 19.33 -55.15 10.17
C PHE A 18 18.87 -53.75 10.55
N TYR A 19 19.43 -53.22 11.63
CA TYR A 19 19.22 -51.83 12.03
C TYR A 19 20.47 -51.24 12.68
N ASN A 20 20.90 -50.07 12.20
CA ASN A 20 21.97 -49.27 12.81
C ASN A 20 23.23 -50.07 13.18
N GLY A 21 23.70 -50.94 12.29
CA GLY A 21 24.89 -51.76 12.53
C GLY A 21 24.67 -53.00 13.40
N TYR A 22 23.42 -53.37 13.69
CA TYR A 22 23.06 -54.62 14.37
C TYR A 22 22.21 -55.50 13.46
N THR A 23 22.65 -56.74 13.25
CA THR A 23 21.90 -57.77 12.52
C THR A 23 21.23 -58.70 13.53
N PHE A 24 19.92 -58.84 13.40
CA PHE A 24 19.14 -59.75 14.22
C PHE A 24 19.44 -61.21 13.84
N GLY A 25 19.54 -62.09 14.83
CA GLY A 25 19.85 -63.51 14.61
C GLY A 25 18.75 -64.25 13.83
N SER A 26 19.10 -65.40 13.26
CA SER A 26 18.20 -66.22 12.44
C SER A 26 16.93 -66.70 13.15
N LEU A 27 16.97 -66.81 14.49
CA LEU A 27 15.82 -67.20 15.34
C LEU A 27 14.86 -66.04 15.66
N THR A 28 15.07 -64.86 15.08
CA THR A 28 14.21 -63.69 15.32
C THR A 28 12.85 -63.89 14.67
N HIS A 29 11.80 -63.73 15.46
CA HIS A 29 10.43 -63.69 14.94
C HIS A 29 10.12 -62.26 14.49
N VAL A 30 9.81 -62.09 13.22
CA VAL A 30 9.52 -60.79 12.61
C VAL A 30 8.05 -60.77 12.17
N ASP A 31 7.33 -59.74 12.61
CA ASP A 31 6.00 -59.40 12.14
C ASP A 31 6.05 -58.07 11.39
N VAL A 32 5.38 -57.98 10.25
CA VAL A 32 5.37 -56.78 9.41
C VAL A 32 3.94 -56.44 9.06
N SER A 33 3.53 -55.22 9.41
CA SER A 33 2.26 -54.63 8.97
C SER A 33 2.53 -53.42 8.10
N SER A 34 1.71 -53.22 7.06
CA SER A 34 1.86 -52.12 6.13
C SER A 34 0.55 -51.36 5.99
N GLU A 35 0.63 -50.04 6.05
CA GLU A 35 -0.51 -49.13 5.95
C GLU A 35 -0.25 -48.11 4.85
N MET A 36 -1.15 -48.02 3.87
CA MET A 36 -1.08 -46.96 2.85
C MET A 36 -1.53 -45.65 3.47
N VAL A 37 -0.64 -44.65 3.51
CA VAL A 37 -0.96 -43.33 4.02
C VAL A 37 -1.33 -42.42 2.86
N TYR A 38 -2.61 -42.05 2.81
CA TYR A 38 -3.12 -41.12 1.82
C TYR A 38 -2.79 -39.68 2.17
N ASP A 39 -2.71 -38.83 1.15
CA ASP A 39 -2.67 -37.39 1.35
C ASP A 39 -3.96 -36.89 2.02
N ALA A 40 -3.96 -35.66 2.53
CA ALA A 40 -5.11 -35.10 3.24
C ALA A 40 -6.39 -35.00 2.38
N THR A 41 -6.29 -35.13 1.05
CA THR A 41 -7.44 -35.14 0.15
C THR A 41 -7.91 -36.54 -0.26
N GLU A 42 -7.24 -37.59 0.23
CA GLU A 42 -7.50 -39.00 -0.11
C GLU A 42 -7.45 -39.28 -1.64
N ARG A 43 -6.69 -38.49 -2.39
CA ARG A 43 -6.55 -38.61 -3.85
C ARG A 43 -5.35 -39.44 -4.26
N THR A 44 -4.29 -39.44 -3.46
CA THR A 44 -3.07 -40.19 -3.74
C THR A 44 -2.47 -40.75 -2.47
N VAL A 45 -1.80 -41.90 -2.61
CA VAL A 45 -0.95 -42.44 -1.54
C VAL A 45 0.33 -41.59 -1.51
N SER A 46 0.64 -41.04 -0.34
CA SER A 46 1.86 -40.25 -0.13
C SER A 46 3.06 -41.18 0.10
N TYR A 47 2.88 -42.20 0.94
CA TYR A 47 3.85 -43.25 1.22
C TYR A 47 3.14 -44.45 1.85
N ILE A 48 3.86 -45.56 1.96
CA ILE A 48 3.46 -46.72 2.75
C ILE A 48 4.24 -46.70 4.06
N LYS A 49 3.50 -46.81 5.16
CA LYS A 49 4.06 -46.98 6.48
C LYS A 49 4.21 -48.48 6.76
N HIS A 50 5.45 -48.95 6.84
CA HIS A 50 5.74 -50.31 7.30
C HIS A 50 6.09 -50.27 8.77
N LYS A 51 5.36 -51.05 9.56
CA LYS A 51 5.60 -51.27 10.98
C LYS A 51 6.16 -52.67 11.16
N VAL A 52 7.44 -52.74 11.51
CA VAL A 52 8.19 -53.99 11.71
C VAL A 52 8.36 -54.24 13.19
N THR A 53 7.94 -55.40 13.67
CA THR A 53 8.12 -55.84 15.06
C THR A 53 9.00 -57.07 15.08
N ALA A 54 10.09 -57.00 15.84
CA ALA A 54 11.06 -58.07 16.00
C ALA A 54 11.05 -58.56 17.45
N LYS A 55 10.83 -59.86 17.63
CA LYS A 55 11.02 -60.56 18.90
C LYS A 55 12.26 -61.43 18.80
N ALA A 56 13.29 -61.09 19.55
CA ALA A 56 14.59 -61.74 19.50
C ALA A 56 15.17 -62.02 20.89
N ILE A 57 16.03 -63.02 20.96
CA ILE A 57 16.95 -63.19 22.09
C ILE A 57 18.29 -62.62 21.64
N ILE A 58 18.73 -61.58 22.33
CA ILE A 58 20.04 -60.97 22.13
C ILE A 58 20.99 -61.65 23.11
N ALA A 59 22.04 -62.27 22.59
CA ALA A 59 23.10 -62.88 23.36
C ALA A 59 24.46 -62.48 22.75
N PRO A 60 25.54 -62.48 23.53
CA PRO A 60 26.85 -62.08 23.06
C PRO A 60 27.40 -63.19 22.16
N ASN A 61 28.07 -62.83 21.09
CA ASN A 61 28.97 -63.77 20.43
C ASN A 61 30.21 -63.98 21.32
N ASP A 62 30.84 -65.16 21.20
CA ASP A 62 31.99 -65.59 22.03
C ASP A 62 33.22 -64.64 21.97
N ASP A 63 33.19 -63.65 21.07
CA ASP A 63 34.28 -62.70 20.80
C ASP A 63 34.31 -61.45 21.72
N TYR A 64 33.32 -61.24 22.59
CA TYR A 64 33.29 -60.08 23.49
C TYR A 64 33.77 -60.41 24.91
N SER A 65 34.83 -59.71 25.36
CA SER A 65 35.38 -59.87 26.71
C SER A 65 34.52 -59.27 27.83
N ASP A 66 33.57 -58.39 27.49
CA ASP A 66 32.59 -57.80 28.40
C ASP A 66 31.19 -57.88 27.78
N GLN A 67 30.38 -58.79 28.31
CA GLN A 67 29.05 -59.11 27.80
C GLN A 67 28.03 -58.00 28.08
N ASP A 68 28.13 -57.31 29.22
CA ASP A 68 27.21 -56.26 29.61
C ASP A 68 27.39 -55.02 28.71
N SER A 69 28.64 -54.61 28.46
CA SER A 69 28.97 -53.53 27.53
C SER A 69 28.47 -53.81 26.10
N HIS A 70 28.48 -55.07 25.68
CA HIS A 70 27.99 -55.48 24.35
C HIS A 70 26.46 -55.33 24.24
N VAL A 71 25.74 -55.86 25.23
CA VAL A 71 24.27 -55.80 25.29
C VAL A 71 23.80 -54.34 25.42
N GLU A 72 24.53 -53.51 26.17
CA GLU A 72 24.28 -52.06 26.24
C GLU A 72 24.50 -51.37 24.87
N ALA A 73 25.60 -51.66 24.19
CA ALA A 73 25.89 -51.05 22.87
C ALA A 73 24.80 -51.40 21.85
N ILE A 74 24.26 -52.63 21.86
CA ILE A 74 23.14 -53.02 21.01
C ILE A 74 21.89 -52.22 21.37
N ARG A 75 21.55 -52.12 22.66
CA ARG A 75 20.40 -51.32 23.12
C ARG A 75 20.50 -49.86 22.68
N GLN A 76 21.68 -49.27 22.79
CA GLN A 76 21.93 -47.89 22.33
C GLN A 76 21.73 -47.78 20.81
N ARG A 77 22.28 -48.70 20.01
CA ARG A 77 22.11 -48.72 18.55
C ARG A 77 20.64 -48.84 18.14
N LEU A 78 19.91 -49.77 18.76
CA LEU A 78 18.49 -50.01 18.48
C LEU A 78 17.56 -48.87 18.91
N SER A 79 18.04 -47.93 19.74
CA SER A 79 17.23 -46.80 20.23
C SER A 79 17.45 -45.50 19.43
N LYS A 80 18.47 -45.43 18.57
CA LYS A 80 18.77 -44.20 17.81
C LYS A 80 17.89 -44.10 16.57
N PRO A 81 17.12 -43.02 16.35
CA PRO A 81 16.27 -42.85 15.17
C PRO A 81 17.07 -42.47 13.92
N GLY A 82 16.45 -42.68 12.75
CA GLY A 82 16.95 -42.21 11.45
C GLY A 82 18.13 -42.99 10.87
N LYS A 83 18.50 -44.13 11.45
CA LYS A 83 19.65 -44.93 11.03
C LYS A 83 19.25 -45.99 10.00
N LYS A 84 20.26 -46.61 9.36
CA LYS A 84 20.08 -47.62 8.29
C LYS A 84 19.17 -48.77 8.74
N PHE A 85 18.21 -49.16 7.90
CA PHE A 85 17.25 -50.23 8.17
C PHE A 85 17.13 -51.16 6.97
N GLU A 86 17.34 -52.46 7.15
CA GLU A 86 17.13 -53.47 6.12
C GLU A 86 16.24 -54.61 6.60
N LEU A 87 15.29 -55.00 5.74
CA LEU A 87 14.50 -56.22 5.83
C LEU A 87 14.53 -56.93 4.48
N SER A 88 15.23 -58.06 4.39
CA SER A 88 15.37 -58.84 3.16
C SER A 88 15.00 -60.31 3.36
N GLN A 89 14.45 -60.94 2.31
CA GLN A 89 14.16 -62.38 2.23
C GLN A 89 13.41 -63.01 3.44
N LYS A 90 12.56 -62.24 4.14
CA LYS A 90 11.68 -62.72 5.23
C LYS A 90 10.23 -63.02 4.79
N GLY A 91 10.02 -63.26 3.49
CA GLY A 91 8.69 -63.55 2.93
C GLY A 91 7.79 -62.32 2.72
N PHE A 92 8.31 -61.10 2.97
CA PHE A 92 7.58 -59.85 2.76
C PHE A 92 7.57 -59.37 1.29
N GLY A 93 8.48 -59.88 0.46
CA GLY A 93 8.63 -59.49 -0.94
C GLY A 93 10.06 -58.99 -1.23
N PRO A 94 10.26 -58.01 -2.14
CA PRO A 94 11.57 -57.42 -2.37
C PRO A 94 12.10 -56.77 -1.09
N SER A 95 13.43 -56.73 -0.97
CA SER A 95 14.11 -56.21 0.22
C SER A 95 13.79 -54.73 0.44
N ILE A 96 13.37 -54.36 1.66
CA ILE A 96 13.27 -52.96 2.08
C ILE A 96 14.63 -52.56 2.64
N ARG A 97 15.39 -51.71 1.94
CA ARG A 97 16.69 -51.18 2.38
C ARG A 97 16.61 -49.66 2.45
N VAL A 98 16.49 -49.07 3.64
CA VAL A 98 16.25 -47.64 3.86
C VAL A 98 17.50 -46.95 4.40
N ASN A 99 17.84 -45.80 3.82
CA ASN A 99 18.98 -44.93 4.18
C ASN A 99 20.36 -45.59 3.98
N PHE A 100 20.52 -46.41 2.93
CA PHE A 100 21.81 -47.00 2.55
C PHE A 100 22.51 -46.16 1.47
N ASN A 101 23.64 -45.53 1.83
CA ASN A 101 24.50 -44.82 0.87
C ASN A 101 25.47 -45.80 0.18
N ASP A 102 24.96 -46.79 -0.54
CA ASP A 102 25.81 -47.77 -1.23
C ASP A 102 26.02 -47.30 -2.68
N ALA A 103 27.04 -46.46 -2.89
CA ALA A 103 27.37 -45.88 -4.20
C ALA A 103 27.85 -46.90 -5.25
N GLU A 104 27.96 -48.19 -4.89
CA GLU A 104 28.53 -49.26 -5.72
C GLU A 104 27.48 -50.04 -6.53
N GLU A 105 26.20 -49.94 -6.20
CA GLU A 105 25.11 -50.59 -6.94
C GLU A 105 24.28 -49.51 -7.67
N GLU A 106 23.96 -49.70 -8.95
CA GLU A 106 23.05 -48.82 -9.74
C GLU A 106 21.60 -48.79 -9.21
N GLU A 107 21.35 -49.28 -7.99
CA GLU A 107 20.05 -49.30 -7.36
C GLU A 107 19.71 -47.91 -6.79
N VAL A 108 18.44 -47.52 -6.97
CA VAL A 108 17.93 -46.23 -6.47
C VAL A 108 17.98 -46.25 -4.94
N GLU A 109 18.68 -45.29 -4.36
CA GLU A 109 18.76 -45.12 -2.91
C GLU A 109 17.37 -44.88 -2.32
N VAL A 110 16.83 -45.88 -1.61
CA VAL A 110 15.55 -45.73 -0.92
C VAL A 110 15.76 -45.00 0.40
N ARG A 111 15.03 -43.90 0.59
CA ARG A 111 15.04 -43.11 1.82
C ARG A 111 13.66 -43.04 2.45
N ASP A 112 13.65 -42.82 3.75
CA ASP A 112 12.41 -42.56 4.49
C ASP A 112 11.96 -41.11 4.27
N VAL A 113 10.67 -40.90 4.02
CA VAL A 113 10.12 -39.56 3.73
C VAL A 113 9.58 -38.81 4.96
N ALA A 114 9.67 -39.39 6.15
CA ALA A 114 9.12 -38.85 7.39
C ALA A 114 10.10 -38.95 8.57
N PHE A 115 11.27 -38.32 8.42
CA PHE A 115 12.37 -38.21 9.38
C PHE A 115 13.21 -39.47 9.64
N GLY A 116 13.15 -40.47 8.76
CA GLY A 116 13.92 -41.69 8.94
C GLY A 116 13.18 -42.77 9.72
N PRO A 117 13.75 -43.99 9.77
CA PRO A 117 13.23 -45.06 10.61
C PRO A 117 13.06 -44.66 12.08
N LYS A 118 11.90 -44.98 12.67
CA LYS A 118 11.54 -44.60 14.05
C LYS A 118 11.49 -45.83 14.95
N PRO A 119 12.60 -46.20 15.60
CA PRO A 119 12.62 -47.36 16.48
C PRO A 119 11.91 -47.09 17.81
N ARG A 120 11.35 -48.14 18.39
CA ARG A 120 10.77 -48.18 19.73
C ARG A 120 11.17 -49.46 20.43
N MET A 121 11.72 -49.31 21.63
CA MET A 121 12.02 -50.44 22.50
C MET A 121 10.75 -50.80 23.29
N ILE A 122 10.05 -51.87 22.91
CA ILE A 122 8.78 -52.26 23.55
C ILE A 122 9.04 -52.98 24.86
N SER A 123 9.98 -53.94 24.85
CA SER A 123 10.42 -54.62 26.08
C SER A 123 11.87 -55.05 25.99
N TRP A 124 12.56 -54.98 27.12
CA TRP A 124 13.93 -55.50 27.29
C TRP A 124 14.01 -56.26 28.59
N LEU A 125 14.02 -57.59 28.51
CA LEU A 125 14.01 -58.49 29.66
C LEU A 125 15.36 -59.22 29.73
N PRO A 126 16.25 -58.87 30.67
CA PRO A 126 17.49 -59.62 30.87
C PRO A 126 17.21 -61.10 31.17
N ILE A 127 17.92 -62.01 30.50
CA ILE A 127 17.87 -63.46 30.67
C ILE A 127 19.26 -63.95 31.09
N GLY A 128 19.32 -64.67 32.21
CA GLY A 128 20.58 -65.10 32.80
C GLY A 128 21.25 -63.99 33.61
N HIS A 129 22.42 -64.29 34.19
CA HIS A 129 23.04 -63.38 35.15
C HIS A 129 23.69 -62.15 34.50
N THR A 130 24.28 -62.26 33.29
CA THR A 130 25.09 -61.19 32.65
C THR A 130 25.19 -61.25 31.11
N GLY A 131 24.40 -62.09 30.44
CA GLY A 131 24.70 -62.47 29.04
C GLY A 131 23.65 -62.09 28.02
N ALA A 132 22.36 -62.30 28.31
CA ALA A 132 21.33 -62.24 27.29
C ALA A 132 20.16 -61.35 27.69
N ALA A 133 19.38 -60.92 26.71
CA ALA A 133 18.11 -60.26 26.90
C ALA A 133 17.09 -60.71 25.86
N GLU A 134 15.85 -60.99 26.29
CA GLU A 134 14.71 -61.05 25.39
C GLU A 134 14.27 -59.61 25.07
N CYS A 135 14.29 -59.28 23.79
CA CYS A 135 13.96 -57.98 23.26
C CYS A 135 12.71 -58.08 22.37
N VAL A 136 11.78 -57.14 22.58
CA VAL A 136 10.72 -56.82 21.62
C VAL A 136 10.99 -55.41 21.14
N TRP A 137 11.32 -55.29 19.87
CA TRP A 137 11.68 -54.05 19.20
C TRP A 137 10.72 -53.78 18.06
N GLU A 138 10.36 -52.52 17.86
CA GLU A 138 9.46 -52.06 16.82
C GLU A 138 10.14 -50.95 16.03
N CYS A 139 9.90 -50.87 14.72
CA CYS A 139 10.37 -49.76 13.89
C CYS A 139 9.33 -49.41 12.83
N ASP A 140 8.98 -48.13 12.78
CA ASP A 140 8.14 -47.55 11.72
C ASP A 140 9.07 -46.96 10.64
N VAL A 141 8.89 -47.38 9.39
CA VAL A 141 9.53 -46.80 8.20
C VAL A 141 8.48 -46.33 7.20
N HIS A 142 8.73 -45.22 6.51
CA HIS A 142 7.79 -44.54 5.61
C HIS A 142 8.42 -44.46 4.23
N VAL A 143 7.99 -45.34 3.33
CA VAL A 143 8.61 -45.50 2.01
C VAL A 143 7.57 -45.28 0.90
N PRO A 144 7.83 -44.40 -0.07
CA PRO A 144 7.03 -44.33 -1.29
C PRO A 144 7.33 -45.52 -2.21
N GLU A 145 6.36 -46.41 -2.39
CA GLU A 145 6.47 -47.55 -3.31
C GLU A 145 5.96 -47.17 -4.72
N CYS A 146 6.80 -46.49 -5.51
CA CYS A 146 6.50 -46.22 -6.92
C CYS A 146 7.77 -46.21 -7.80
N SER A 147 7.61 -46.50 -9.10
CA SER A 147 8.74 -46.45 -10.04
C SER A 147 9.21 -45.00 -10.22
N GLY A 148 10.43 -44.69 -9.79
CA GLY A 148 10.95 -43.30 -9.81
C GLY A 148 10.55 -42.48 -8.58
N ALA A 149 10.35 -43.14 -7.45
CA ALA A 149 10.07 -42.50 -6.17
C ALA A 149 11.06 -41.36 -5.87
N ARG A 150 10.52 -40.26 -5.32
CA ARG A 150 11.29 -39.14 -4.81
C ARG A 150 11.24 -39.16 -3.30
N TYR A 151 12.38 -38.86 -2.68
CA TYR A 151 12.52 -38.90 -1.22
C TYR A 151 12.79 -37.52 -0.61
N ASP A 152 12.75 -36.49 -1.45
CA ASP A 152 13.00 -35.10 -1.09
C ASP A 152 11.94 -34.14 -1.66
N GLY A 153 11.86 -32.96 -1.06
CA GLY A 153 10.99 -31.88 -1.53
C GLY A 153 9.50 -32.14 -1.31
N VAL A 154 8.64 -31.47 -2.10
CA VAL A 154 7.20 -31.42 -1.83
C VAL A 154 6.55 -32.79 -2.05
N MET A 155 5.98 -33.33 -0.98
CA MET A 155 5.20 -34.57 -0.96
C MET A 155 3.72 -34.29 -1.25
N THR A 156 3.15 -33.31 -0.57
CA THR A 156 1.71 -32.98 -0.67
C THR A 156 1.51 -31.48 -0.70
N MET A 157 0.63 -31.00 -1.58
CA MET A 157 0.11 -29.64 -1.54
C MET A 157 -1.39 -29.70 -1.76
N ALA A 158 -2.16 -29.34 -0.74
CA ALA A 158 -3.62 -29.39 -0.76
C ALA A 158 -4.20 -28.10 -0.19
N TYR A 159 -5.26 -27.60 -0.81
CA TYR A 159 -5.95 -26.40 -0.34
C TYR A 159 -7.44 -26.43 -0.69
N SER A 160 -8.18 -25.61 0.03
CA SER A 160 -9.58 -25.32 -0.18
C SER A 160 -9.76 -23.84 -0.54
N VAL A 161 -10.85 -23.53 -1.23
CA VAL A 161 -11.17 -22.15 -1.63
C VAL A 161 -12.58 -21.83 -1.19
N THR A 162 -12.75 -20.73 -0.48
CA THR A 162 -14.03 -20.16 -0.06
C THR A 162 -14.24 -18.82 -0.75
N TYR A 163 -15.44 -18.61 -1.29
CA TYR A 163 -15.86 -17.33 -1.86
C TYR A 163 -17.00 -16.77 -1.02
N THR A 164 -16.85 -15.53 -0.57
CA THR A 164 -17.93 -14.77 0.07
C THR A 164 -18.24 -13.55 -0.79
N VAL A 165 -19.52 -13.26 -0.98
CA VAL A 165 -19.97 -12.10 -1.76
C VAL A 165 -20.77 -11.19 -0.82
N ASN A 166 -20.36 -9.94 -0.71
CA ASN A 166 -21.00 -8.99 0.19
C ASN A 166 -22.29 -8.41 -0.43
N ARG A 167 -23.07 -7.63 0.35
CA ARG A 167 -24.33 -7.02 -0.11
C ARG A 167 -24.16 -6.07 -1.31
N LYS A 168 -22.97 -5.48 -1.48
CA LYS A 168 -22.66 -4.60 -2.61
C LYS A 168 -22.22 -5.37 -3.86
N GLY A 169 -22.03 -6.69 -3.76
CA GLY A 169 -21.62 -7.57 -4.85
C GLY A 169 -20.11 -7.81 -4.96
N PHE A 170 -19.30 -7.29 -4.03
CA PHE A 170 -17.85 -7.51 -4.01
C PHE A 170 -17.51 -8.88 -3.41
N THR A 171 -16.47 -9.50 -3.94
CA THR A 171 -16.05 -10.86 -3.57
C THR A 171 -14.81 -10.86 -2.68
N THR A 172 -14.82 -11.70 -1.65
CA THR A 172 -13.62 -12.11 -0.92
C THR A 172 -13.36 -13.58 -1.18
N ARG A 173 -12.16 -13.91 -1.65
CA ARG A 173 -11.69 -15.28 -1.89
C ARG A 173 -10.68 -15.64 -0.80
N SER A 174 -10.98 -16.63 0.02
CA SER A 174 -10.05 -17.15 1.02
C SER A 174 -9.57 -18.54 0.61
N ILE A 175 -8.25 -18.73 0.58
CA ILE A 175 -7.59 -19.96 0.19
C ILE A 175 -6.79 -20.45 1.39
N ALA A 176 -7.19 -21.59 1.95
CA ALA A 176 -6.52 -22.18 3.09
C ALA A 176 -6.05 -23.59 2.74
N GLY A 177 -4.79 -23.89 3.03
CA GLY A 177 -4.16 -25.15 2.66
C GLY A 177 -2.89 -25.44 3.43
N HIS A 178 -2.23 -26.51 3.02
CA HIS A 178 -0.97 -26.93 3.57
C HIS A 178 -0.07 -27.53 2.49
N LEU A 179 1.23 -27.42 2.72
CA LEU A 179 2.30 -28.04 1.96
C LEU A 179 3.09 -28.93 2.92
N ILE A 180 3.36 -30.18 2.55
CA ILE A 180 4.19 -31.11 3.32
C ILE A 180 5.34 -31.54 2.43
N ILE A 181 6.54 -31.59 2.99
CA ILE A 181 7.75 -32.07 2.31
C ILE A 181 8.18 -33.43 2.86
N ALA A 182 8.83 -34.21 2.00
CA ALA A 182 9.57 -35.39 2.39
C ALA A 182 10.86 -34.97 3.10
N MET A 183 11.12 -35.56 4.26
CA MET A 183 12.31 -35.29 5.06
C MET A 183 12.98 -36.59 5.48
N THR A 184 14.29 -36.66 5.31
CA THR A 184 15.12 -37.77 5.80
C THR A 184 16.23 -37.20 6.67
N ARG A 185 16.35 -37.67 7.92
CA ARG A 185 17.41 -37.22 8.83
C ARG A 185 18.78 -37.46 8.19
N ASP A 186 19.67 -36.47 8.26
CA ASP A 186 21.03 -36.60 7.78
C ASP A 186 21.90 -37.46 8.74
N GLU A 187 23.13 -37.77 8.32
CA GLU A 187 24.07 -38.52 9.16
C GLU A 187 24.56 -37.70 10.38
N TYR A 188 24.42 -36.36 10.34
CA TYR A 188 24.98 -35.39 11.27
C TYR A 188 23.97 -34.79 12.27
N ASP A 189 22.79 -35.40 12.42
CA ASP A 189 21.72 -34.97 13.33
C ASP A 189 21.24 -33.51 13.08
N GLY A 190 21.33 -33.04 11.84
CA GLY A 190 20.76 -31.77 11.39
C GLY A 190 19.32 -31.91 10.87
N ILE A 191 18.63 -30.76 10.78
CA ILE A 191 17.40 -30.67 9.97
C ILE A 191 17.84 -30.46 8.52
N PRO A 192 17.53 -31.38 7.60
CA PRO A 192 18.07 -31.37 6.23
C PRO A 192 17.40 -30.33 5.31
N ASP A 193 16.18 -29.90 5.63
CA ASP A 193 15.32 -29.09 4.78
C ASP A 193 14.21 -28.45 5.62
N SER A 194 13.51 -27.47 5.08
CA SER A 194 12.34 -26.85 5.69
C SER A 194 11.25 -26.60 4.66
N ALA A 195 9.99 -26.83 5.06
CA ALA A 195 8.84 -26.52 4.22
C ALA A 195 8.81 -25.04 3.79
N ASP A 196 9.48 -24.15 4.52
CA ASP A 196 9.60 -22.73 4.15
C ASP A 196 10.40 -22.49 2.87
N GLU A 197 11.36 -23.37 2.54
CA GLU A 197 12.14 -23.25 1.30
C GLU A 197 11.26 -23.37 0.07
N TYR A 198 10.13 -24.08 0.22
CA TYR A 198 9.16 -24.34 -0.84
C TYR A 198 8.00 -23.36 -0.86
N ARG A 199 8.01 -22.32 0.00
CA ARG A 199 6.94 -21.31 0.06
C ARG A 199 6.68 -20.68 -1.32
N ASP A 200 7.74 -20.45 -2.09
CA ASP A 200 7.65 -19.85 -3.43
C ASP A 200 7.02 -20.79 -4.48
N LYS A 201 6.89 -22.10 -4.19
CA LYS A 201 6.14 -23.05 -5.02
C LYS A 201 4.62 -22.91 -4.86
N ILE A 202 4.15 -22.17 -3.85
CA ILE A 202 2.73 -21.84 -3.67
C ILE A 202 2.34 -20.75 -4.69
N ALA A 203 2.22 -21.17 -5.96
CA ALA A 203 2.00 -20.30 -7.12
C ALA A 203 0.50 -20.02 -7.36
N ILE A 204 -0.19 -19.51 -6.34
CA ILE A 204 -1.60 -19.13 -6.47
C ILE A 204 -1.71 -17.78 -7.18
N GLY A 205 -2.30 -17.78 -8.38
CA GLY A 205 -2.45 -16.58 -9.20
C GLY A 205 -3.16 -15.43 -8.48
N LYS A 206 -2.59 -14.23 -8.60
CA LYS A 206 -3.21 -12.96 -8.17
C LYS A 206 -4.31 -12.59 -9.16
N ILE A 207 -5.45 -12.14 -8.67
CA ILE A 207 -6.52 -11.58 -9.51
C ILE A 207 -6.25 -10.07 -9.61
N ASP A 208 -6.58 -9.48 -10.76
CA ASP A 208 -6.63 -8.01 -10.89
C ASP A 208 -7.63 -7.46 -9.88
N ASN A 209 -7.61 -6.17 -9.54
CA ASN A 209 -8.58 -5.53 -8.64
C ASN A 209 -8.81 -6.15 -7.23
N PHE A 210 -7.96 -7.07 -6.76
CA PHE A 210 -8.04 -7.68 -5.43
C PHE A 210 -6.78 -7.37 -4.62
N GLN A 211 -6.95 -6.93 -3.37
CA GLN A 211 -5.89 -6.85 -2.38
C GLN A 211 -5.63 -8.23 -1.78
N ARG A 212 -4.35 -8.57 -1.56
CA ARG A 212 -3.94 -9.87 -1.03
C ARG A 212 -3.28 -9.73 0.34
N GLU A 213 -3.78 -10.50 1.29
CA GLU A 213 -3.16 -10.77 2.58
C GLU A 213 -2.73 -12.23 2.67
N GLN A 214 -1.61 -12.51 3.32
CA GLN A 214 -1.05 -13.85 3.40
C GLN A 214 -0.55 -14.16 4.81
N MET A 215 -0.78 -15.39 5.24
CA MET A 215 -0.27 -15.95 6.48
C MET A 215 0.38 -17.29 6.16
N PHE A 216 1.55 -17.52 6.75
CA PHE A 216 2.32 -18.75 6.63
C PHE A 216 2.71 -19.22 8.04
N GLN A 217 2.49 -20.50 8.32
CA GLN A 217 2.85 -21.13 9.59
C GLN A 217 3.59 -22.42 9.32
N ILE A 218 4.82 -22.51 9.82
CA ILE A 218 5.65 -23.72 9.71
C ILE A 218 5.43 -24.57 10.96
N SER A 219 5.29 -25.88 10.80
CA SER A 219 5.17 -26.84 11.89
C SER A 219 6.44 -26.92 12.74
N GLU A 220 6.34 -27.50 13.94
CA GLU A 220 7.49 -27.64 14.84
C GLU A 220 8.59 -28.51 14.23
N ASP A 221 8.20 -29.60 13.55
CA ASP A 221 9.10 -30.51 12.83
C ASP A 221 9.55 -29.96 11.47
N LYS A 222 9.18 -28.73 11.09
CA LYS A 222 9.56 -28.05 9.83
C LYS A 222 9.13 -28.75 8.53
N SER A 223 8.45 -29.88 8.60
CA SER A 223 8.02 -30.67 7.44
C SER A 223 6.74 -30.15 6.79
N ARG A 224 5.95 -29.33 7.51
CA ARG A 224 4.65 -28.84 7.07
C ARG A 224 4.59 -27.32 7.14
N LEU A 225 4.04 -26.72 6.09
CA LEU A 225 3.72 -25.31 5.97
C LEU A 225 2.22 -25.15 5.75
N ASP A 226 1.51 -24.63 6.76
CA ASP A 226 0.13 -24.21 6.62
C ASP A 226 0.09 -22.77 6.09
N PHE A 227 -0.84 -22.48 5.17
CA PHE A 227 -0.97 -21.15 4.58
C PHE A 227 -2.43 -20.73 4.44
N VAL A 228 -2.64 -19.42 4.58
CA VAL A 228 -3.92 -18.75 4.31
C VAL A 228 -3.65 -17.54 3.43
N ILE A 229 -4.32 -17.48 2.28
CA ILE A 229 -4.27 -16.35 1.35
C ILE A 229 -5.68 -15.79 1.25
N THR A 230 -5.84 -14.52 1.58
CA THR A 230 -7.11 -13.81 1.48
C THR A 230 -6.99 -12.75 0.40
N ASP A 231 -7.77 -12.91 -0.67
CA ASP A 231 -7.93 -11.92 -1.71
C ASP A 231 -9.26 -11.19 -1.52
N THR A 232 -9.21 -9.88 -1.30
CA THR A 232 -10.40 -9.03 -1.12
C THR A 232 -10.54 -8.09 -2.30
N GLU A 233 -11.68 -8.15 -2.99
CA GLU A 233 -11.97 -7.23 -4.10
C GLU A 233 -12.02 -5.78 -3.62
N ILE A 234 -11.30 -4.90 -4.32
CA ILE A 234 -11.24 -3.49 -3.98
C ILE A 234 -12.57 -2.84 -4.33
N GLU A 235 -13.18 -2.15 -3.35
CA GLU A 235 -14.45 -1.45 -3.50
C GLU A 235 -14.30 -0.13 -4.29
N SER A 236 -13.79 -0.20 -5.52
CA SER A 236 -13.57 0.97 -6.38
C SER A 236 -13.93 0.66 -7.85
N PRO A 237 -14.65 1.57 -8.53
CA PRO A 237 -14.85 1.47 -9.97
C PRO A 237 -13.61 1.86 -10.79
N ASN A 238 -12.61 2.50 -10.16
CA ASN A 238 -11.37 2.93 -10.82
C ASN A 238 -10.19 2.08 -10.35
N GLY A 239 -9.31 1.72 -11.28
CA GLY A 239 -8.00 1.16 -10.97
C GLY A 239 -7.19 2.08 -10.07
N TRP A 240 -6.35 1.47 -9.24
CA TRP A 240 -5.41 2.19 -8.41
C TRP A 240 -4.11 2.47 -9.16
N PRO A 241 -3.41 3.58 -8.90
CA PRO A 241 -2.10 3.83 -9.48
C PRO A 241 -1.05 2.82 -8.98
N ALA A 242 -0.03 2.55 -9.79
CA ALA A 242 1.08 1.69 -9.39
C ALA A 242 1.75 2.14 -8.07
N GLY A 243 2.01 1.18 -7.17
CA GLY A 243 2.66 1.39 -5.87
C GLY A 243 1.74 1.86 -4.73
N VAL A 244 0.43 1.93 -4.96
CA VAL A 244 -0.57 2.40 -3.97
C VAL A 244 -1.17 1.22 -3.20
N VAL A 245 -1.19 1.34 -1.87
CA VAL A 245 -1.81 0.38 -0.93
C VAL A 245 -3.23 0.79 -0.56
N ASP A 246 -3.50 2.10 -0.50
CA ASP A 246 -4.85 2.63 -0.35
C ASP A 246 -4.96 4.00 -1.02
N ILE A 247 -6.12 4.31 -1.59
CA ILE A 247 -6.40 5.62 -2.16
C ILE A 247 -7.87 5.95 -2.05
N SER A 248 -8.13 7.14 -1.52
CA SER A 248 -9.47 7.69 -1.46
C SER A 248 -9.46 9.13 -1.97
N GLY A 249 -10.58 9.58 -2.50
CA GLY A 249 -10.65 10.95 -2.97
C GLY A 249 -12.06 11.40 -3.30
N SER A 250 -12.24 12.71 -3.30
CA SER A 250 -13.50 13.35 -3.64
C SER A 250 -13.26 14.55 -4.55
N HIS A 251 -14.16 14.71 -5.52
CA HIS A 251 -14.23 15.90 -6.37
C HIS A 251 -15.58 16.57 -6.12
N ARG A 252 -15.55 17.84 -5.69
CA ARG A 252 -16.72 18.63 -5.38
C ARG A 252 -16.72 19.89 -6.24
N THR A 253 -17.87 20.22 -6.81
CA THR A 253 -18.09 21.48 -7.51
C THR A 253 -19.23 22.23 -6.83
N ARG A 254 -19.06 23.54 -6.65
CA ARG A 254 -20.06 24.44 -6.08
C ARG A 254 -20.35 25.54 -7.09
N VAL A 255 -21.63 25.75 -7.35
CA VAL A 255 -22.13 26.87 -8.15
C VAL A 255 -22.88 27.79 -7.21
N ASN A 256 -22.49 29.06 -7.16
CA ASN A 256 -23.18 30.07 -6.37
C ASN A 256 -24.06 30.91 -7.30
N PRO A 257 -25.39 30.93 -7.12
CA PRO A 257 -26.31 31.68 -7.99
C PRO A 257 -26.10 33.20 -7.97
N TYR A 258 -25.43 33.73 -6.95
CA TYR A 258 -25.10 35.15 -6.81
C TYR A 258 -23.75 35.55 -7.41
N SER A 259 -22.86 34.58 -7.69
CA SER A 259 -21.61 34.81 -8.42
C SER A 259 -21.64 34.01 -9.72
N ARG A 260 -22.50 34.46 -10.65
CA ARG A 260 -22.80 33.71 -11.87
C ARG A 260 -21.55 33.45 -12.72
N ASP A 261 -20.50 34.26 -12.61
CA ASP A 261 -19.32 34.11 -13.48
C ASP A 261 -18.25 33.16 -12.92
N ARG A 262 -18.54 32.41 -11.85
CA ARG A 262 -17.54 31.57 -11.17
C ARG A 262 -18.09 30.23 -10.69
N ILE A 263 -17.36 29.17 -11.03
CA ILE A 263 -17.59 27.82 -10.54
C ILE A 263 -16.40 27.40 -9.69
N ASP A 264 -16.64 27.14 -8.41
CA ASP A 264 -15.60 26.74 -7.47
C ASP A 264 -15.54 25.21 -7.40
N SER A 265 -14.38 24.63 -7.67
CA SER A 265 -14.16 23.19 -7.63
C SER A 265 -13.04 22.87 -6.64
N SER A 266 -13.21 21.79 -5.89
CA SER A 266 -12.23 21.30 -4.91
C SER A 266 -12.05 19.81 -5.08
N MET A 267 -10.80 19.37 -5.03
CA MET A 267 -10.41 17.97 -5.03
C MET A 267 -9.57 17.67 -3.81
N SER A 268 -9.94 16.63 -3.08
CA SER A 268 -9.16 16.10 -1.97
C SER A 268 -8.86 14.65 -2.27
N VAL A 269 -7.58 14.26 -2.23
CA VAL A 269 -7.11 12.89 -2.46
C VAL A 269 -6.16 12.52 -1.35
N GLU A 270 -6.37 11.34 -0.80
CA GLU A 270 -5.53 10.70 0.20
C GLU A 270 -4.91 9.46 -0.42
N VAL A 271 -3.59 9.35 -0.36
CA VAL A 271 -2.82 8.26 -0.97
C VAL A 271 -1.94 7.63 0.09
N GLU A 272 -2.08 6.33 0.28
CA GLU A 272 -1.16 5.51 1.04
C GLU A 272 -0.29 4.71 0.08
N LEU A 273 1.01 4.98 0.12
CA LEU A 273 1.99 4.29 -0.70
C LEU A 273 2.51 3.04 -0.01
N ALA A 274 2.91 2.07 -0.82
CA ALA A 274 3.60 0.91 -0.30
C ALA A 274 5.01 1.24 0.20
N GLN A 275 5.53 0.44 1.14
CA GLN A 275 6.76 0.76 1.88
C GLN A 275 8.02 0.92 1.02
N ASN A 276 8.06 0.30 -0.17
CA ASN A 276 9.18 0.41 -1.10
C ASN A 276 9.07 1.59 -2.08
N GLN A 277 8.03 2.42 -1.98
CA GLN A 277 7.80 3.54 -2.89
C GLN A 277 8.31 4.86 -2.31
N PRO A 278 8.90 5.75 -3.14
CA PRO A 278 9.30 7.08 -2.67
C PRO A 278 8.07 7.94 -2.39
N ARG A 279 8.05 8.66 -1.27
CA ARG A 279 6.90 9.49 -0.84
C ARG A 279 6.47 10.53 -1.87
N VAL A 280 7.43 11.10 -2.61
CA VAL A 280 7.19 12.03 -3.72
C VAL A 280 6.26 11.44 -4.80
N ARG A 281 6.17 10.11 -4.92
CA ARG A 281 5.24 9.45 -5.84
C ARG A 281 3.78 9.79 -5.58
N ALA A 282 3.40 9.99 -4.32
CA ALA A 282 2.02 10.34 -3.95
C ALA A 282 1.63 11.70 -4.57
N TRP A 283 2.57 12.66 -4.57
CA TRP A 283 2.39 13.94 -5.24
C TRP A 283 2.21 13.79 -6.76
N GLN A 284 3.04 12.96 -7.41
CA GLN A 284 2.91 12.71 -8.85
C GLN A 284 1.55 12.08 -9.21
N ILE A 285 1.06 11.16 -8.38
CA ILE A 285 -0.27 10.55 -8.53
C ILE A 285 -1.35 11.62 -8.43
N PHE A 286 -1.30 12.46 -7.40
CA PHE A 286 -2.24 13.57 -7.22
C PHE A 286 -2.24 14.53 -8.42
N GLN A 287 -1.06 14.91 -8.91
CA GLN A 287 -0.92 15.75 -10.10
C GLN A 287 -1.54 15.11 -11.33
N ALA A 288 -1.34 13.81 -11.55
CA ALA A 288 -1.92 13.11 -12.69
C ALA A 288 -3.47 13.09 -12.61
N ILE A 289 -4.04 12.85 -11.43
CA ILE A 289 -5.49 12.87 -11.20
C ILE A 289 -6.05 14.27 -11.48
N ILE A 290 -5.44 15.31 -10.91
CA ILE A 290 -5.84 16.69 -11.16
C ILE A 290 -5.71 17.02 -12.63
N SER A 291 -4.58 16.70 -13.27
CA SER A 291 -4.35 17.04 -14.67
C SER A 291 -5.39 16.40 -15.59
N LYS A 292 -5.81 15.15 -15.35
CA LYS A 292 -6.91 14.52 -16.13
C LYS A 292 -8.21 15.32 -15.99
N ARG A 293 -8.56 15.74 -14.78
CA ARG A 293 -9.79 16.52 -14.50
C ARG A 293 -9.69 17.93 -15.05
N TRP A 294 -8.53 18.55 -14.89
CA TRP A 294 -8.20 19.87 -15.41
C TRP A 294 -8.29 19.89 -16.94
N SER A 295 -7.75 18.88 -17.62
CA SER A 295 -7.75 18.77 -19.08
C SER A 295 -9.14 18.60 -19.70
N ALA A 296 -10.12 18.15 -18.93
CA ALA A 296 -11.50 18.02 -19.37
C ALA A 296 -12.16 19.38 -19.64
N VAL A 297 -11.70 20.43 -18.94
CA VAL A 297 -12.22 21.79 -19.10
C VAL A 297 -11.73 22.38 -20.43
N PRO A 298 -12.64 22.90 -21.28
CA PRO A 298 -12.31 23.52 -22.56
C PRO A 298 -11.22 24.59 -22.45
N THR A 299 -10.31 24.62 -23.43
CA THR A 299 -9.15 25.53 -23.46
C THR A 299 -9.52 27.01 -23.58
N ASN A 300 -10.73 27.32 -24.03
CA ASN A 300 -11.27 28.67 -24.13
C ASN A 300 -11.79 29.24 -22.80
N MET A 301 -11.79 28.45 -21.73
CA MET A 301 -12.20 28.86 -20.38
C MET A 301 -10.99 29.15 -19.49
N THR A 302 -11.15 30.15 -18.62
CA THR A 302 -10.11 30.50 -17.66
C THR A 302 -10.26 29.62 -16.43
N ARG A 303 -9.15 28.96 -16.06
CA ARG A 303 -9.03 28.19 -14.82
C ARG A 303 -7.96 28.83 -13.97
N PHE A 304 -8.18 28.86 -12.68
CA PHE A 304 -7.23 29.43 -11.75
C PHE A 304 -7.18 28.61 -10.47
N LEU A 305 -6.00 28.08 -10.15
CA LEU A 305 -5.73 27.39 -8.88
C LEU A 305 -5.68 28.45 -7.77
N ASP A 306 -6.61 28.35 -6.83
CA ASP A 306 -6.76 29.27 -5.70
C ASP A 306 -6.01 28.75 -4.47
N HIS A 307 -6.09 27.44 -4.21
CA HIS A 307 -5.57 26.84 -2.98
C HIS A 307 -4.96 25.47 -3.22
N LEU A 308 -3.87 25.18 -2.52
CA LEU A 308 -3.19 23.90 -2.48
C LEU A 308 -2.76 23.63 -1.03
N GLU A 309 -3.21 22.50 -0.50
CA GLU A 309 -2.88 22.01 0.82
C GLU A 309 -2.23 20.63 0.68
N ILE A 310 -1.16 20.42 1.42
CA ILE A 310 -0.40 19.17 1.45
C ILE A 310 -0.24 18.80 2.92
N ASP A 311 -0.74 17.63 3.28
CA ASP A 311 -0.60 17.04 4.60
C ASP A 311 0.16 15.72 4.48
N GLU A 312 1.21 15.56 5.29
CA GLU A 312 2.11 14.41 5.26
C GLU A 312 2.15 13.75 6.64
N GLU A 313 1.90 12.45 6.68
CA GLU A 313 2.14 11.66 7.88
C GLU A 313 3.64 11.37 8.05
N LEU A 314 4.27 11.96 9.07
CA LEU A 314 5.73 11.86 9.25
C LEU A 314 6.23 10.42 9.42
N PHE A 315 5.46 9.57 10.11
CA PHE A 315 5.83 8.18 10.42
C PHE A 315 5.09 7.14 9.57
N GLY A 316 4.14 7.58 8.74
CA GLY A 316 3.40 6.73 7.80
C GLY A 316 3.86 6.92 6.37
N ASN A 317 3.21 6.22 5.43
CA ASN A 317 3.36 6.45 3.99
C ASN A 317 2.11 7.07 3.38
N LYS A 318 1.33 7.75 4.23
CA LYS A 318 0.07 8.36 3.91
C LYS A 318 0.25 9.85 3.71
N LEU A 319 -0.25 10.34 2.58
CA LEU A 319 -0.23 11.76 2.23
C LEU A 319 -1.62 12.18 1.76
N ALA A 320 -2.07 13.36 2.19
CA ALA A 320 -3.32 13.94 1.76
C ALA A 320 -3.04 15.26 1.03
N PHE A 321 -3.76 15.46 -0.07
CA PHE A 321 -3.62 16.64 -0.91
C PHE A 321 -4.98 17.23 -1.19
N THR A 322 -5.13 18.54 -1.02
CA THR A 322 -6.33 19.27 -1.42
C THR A 322 -5.97 20.39 -2.37
N ALA A 323 -6.63 20.43 -3.52
CA ALA A 323 -6.55 21.54 -4.47
C ALA A 323 -7.92 22.18 -4.65
N GLN A 324 -7.97 23.51 -4.72
CA GLN A 324 -9.16 24.26 -5.06
C GLN A 324 -8.86 25.17 -6.24
N TRP A 325 -9.75 25.17 -7.21
CA TRP A 325 -9.66 26.03 -8.38
C TRP A 325 -11.02 26.56 -8.75
N ARG A 326 -11.01 27.73 -9.39
CA ARG A 326 -12.18 28.32 -10.00
C ARG A 326 -12.11 28.26 -11.50
N THR A 327 -13.26 28.03 -12.11
CA THR A 327 -13.45 28.12 -13.56
C THR A 327 -14.41 29.26 -13.86
N ILE A 328 -14.04 30.10 -14.83
CA ILE A 328 -14.88 31.19 -15.35
C ILE A 328 -15.40 30.74 -16.72
N PRO A 329 -16.64 30.23 -16.80
CA PRO A 329 -17.21 29.76 -18.06
C PRO A 329 -17.60 30.95 -18.95
N LYS A 330 -17.55 30.74 -20.28
CA LYS A 330 -18.07 31.69 -21.26
C LYS A 330 -19.45 31.21 -21.73
N GLY A 331 -20.53 31.82 -21.24
CA GLY A 331 -21.90 31.52 -21.69
C GLY A 331 -22.91 31.34 -20.55
N SER A 332 -24.18 31.11 -20.89
CA SER A 332 -25.32 31.13 -19.97
C SER A 332 -25.73 29.78 -19.38
N ASN A 333 -25.22 28.65 -19.89
CA ASN A 333 -25.62 27.31 -19.44
C ASN A 333 -24.58 26.67 -18.50
N TYR A 334 -24.64 27.06 -17.23
CA TYR A 334 -23.74 26.63 -16.17
C TYR A 334 -23.90 25.16 -15.77
N PHE A 335 -25.12 24.63 -15.86
CA PHE A 335 -25.42 23.28 -15.41
C PHE A 335 -24.83 22.24 -16.38
N ASP A 336 -24.96 22.47 -17.68
CA ASP A 336 -24.36 21.60 -18.70
C ASP A 336 -22.84 21.61 -18.61
N PHE A 337 -22.24 22.76 -18.31
CA PHE A 337 -20.79 22.84 -18.08
C PHE A 337 -20.36 21.97 -16.87
N VAL A 338 -21.06 22.05 -15.73
CA VAL A 338 -20.72 21.27 -14.54
C VAL A 338 -20.80 19.77 -14.80
N LEU A 339 -21.82 19.32 -15.53
CA LEU A 339 -22.04 17.90 -15.78
C LEU A 339 -21.11 17.32 -16.85
N ASN A 340 -20.81 18.08 -17.91
CA ASN A 340 -20.13 17.54 -19.10
C ASN A 340 -18.66 17.98 -19.24
N ASP A 341 -18.36 19.21 -18.79
CA ASP A 341 -17.11 19.91 -19.15
C ASP A 341 -16.23 20.24 -17.94
N ASN A 342 -16.76 20.26 -16.72
CA ASN A 342 -15.97 20.52 -15.51
C ASN A 342 -15.13 19.30 -15.05
N GLY A 343 -15.06 18.26 -15.88
CA GLY A 343 -14.32 17.04 -15.59
C GLY A 343 -14.94 16.15 -14.52
N MET A 344 -16.12 16.47 -13.99
CA MET A 344 -16.90 15.56 -13.14
C MET A 344 -17.30 14.30 -13.92
N PHE A 345 -17.52 13.19 -13.20
CA PHE A 345 -17.98 11.89 -13.73
C PHE A 345 -17.12 11.20 -14.79
N ARG A 346 -16.06 11.84 -15.31
CA ARG A 346 -15.13 11.17 -16.23
C ARG A 346 -14.38 10.03 -15.54
N SER A 347 -14.07 8.98 -16.28
CA SER A 347 -13.19 7.92 -15.79
C SER A 347 -11.80 8.48 -15.51
N LEU A 348 -11.10 7.93 -14.52
CA LEU A 348 -9.69 8.20 -14.34
C LEU A 348 -8.82 7.38 -15.30
N GLU A 349 -9.37 6.40 -16.01
CA GLU A 349 -8.65 5.53 -16.97
C GLU A 349 -7.34 5.00 -16.38
N ILE A 350 -7.43 4.35 -15.22
CA ILE A 350 -6.31 3.70 -14.54
C ILE A 350 -6.57 2.20 -14.60
N ASP A 351 -5.57 1.44 -15.07
CA ASP A 351 -5.66 0.00 -15.27
C ASP A 351 -5.26 -0.77 -14.01
N TRP A 352 -6.02 -1.82 -13.68
CA TRP A 352 -5.71 -2.73 -12.58
C TRP A 352 -4.49 -3.62 -12.87
N ALA A 353 -4.17 -3.87 -14.13
CA ALA A 353 -3.03 -4.70 -14.51
C ALA A 353 -1.69 -4.06 -14.12
N ASP A 354 -1.55 -2.74 -14.34
CA ASP A 354 -0.36 -1.97 -13.95
C ASP A 354 -0.19 -1.95 -12.42
N TRP A 355 -1.29 -1.73 -11.70
CA TRP A 355 -1.31 -1.79 -10.24
C TRP A 355 -0.86 -3.15 -9.72
N LYS A 356 -1.49 -4.23 -10.18
CA LYS A 356 -1.15 -5.59 -9.77
C LYS A 356 0.32 -5.92 -10.01
N THR A 357 0.86 -5.50 -11.15
CA THR A 357 2.27 -5.69 -11.50
C THR A 357 3.19 -4.97 -10.51
N SER A 358 2.86 -3.72 -10.15
CA SER A 358 3.63 -2.95 -9.17
C SER A 358 3.57 -3.50 -7.74
N MET A 359 2.51 -4.22 -7.39
CA MET A 359 2.33 -4.82 -6.08
C MET A 359 3.00 -6.21 -5.94
N ASN A 360 3.67 -6.71 -6.99
CA ASN A 360 4.18 -8.08 -6.99
C ASN A 360 5.23 -8.36 -5.93
N ASP A 361 6.20 -7.47 -5.76
CA ASP A 361 7.29 -7.63 -4.78
C ASP A 361 6.76 -7.52 -3.35
N ILE A 362 5.73 -6.70 -3.16
CA ILE A 362 5.13 -6.34 -1.88
C ILE A 362 4.26 -7.49 -1.36
N THR A 363 3.45 -8.04 -2.26
CA THR A 363 2.59 -9.20 -2.00
C THR A 363 3.26 -10.51 -2.48
N SER A 364 4.59 -10.53 -2.51
CA SER A 364 5.35 -11.77 -2.71
C SER A 364 5.17 -12.68 -1.50
N GLN A 365 5.55 -13.96 -1.61
CA GLN A 365 5.32 -14.92 -0.52
C GLN A 365 6.17 -14.63 0.73
N ARG A 366 7.18 -13.76 0.59
CA ARG A 366 8.09 -13.34 1.67
C ARG A 366 7.98 -11.85 2.02
N GLY A 367 7.11 -11.10 1.33
CA GLY A 367 6.97 -9.66 1.50
C GLY A 367 8.24 -8.88 1.15
N ILE A 368 8.32 -7.62 1.55
CA ILE A 368 9.47 -6.74 1.24
C ILE A 368 10.74 -7.19 1.97
N SER A 369 10.60 -7.62 3.23
CA SER A 369 11.73 -8.02 4.08
C SER A 369 12.37 -9.36 3.67
N GLN A 370 11.74 -10.12 2.77
CA GLN A 370 12.22 -11.42 2.27
C GLN A 370 12.55 -12.43 3.39
N LEU A 371 11.84 -12.37 4.52
CA LEU A 371 12.12 -13.25 5.66
C LEU A 371 11.97 -14.72 5.25
N LYS A 372 12.98 -15.50 5.62
CA LYS A 372 13.06 -16.94 5.37
C LYS A 372 13.55 -17.61 6.65
N TYR A 373 12.97 -18.77 6.95
CA TYR A 373 13.55 -19.66 7.94
C TYR A 373 14.68 -20.48 7.29
N HIS A 374 15.86 -20.46 7.89
CA HIS A 374 16.99 -21.29 7.48
C HIS A 374 17.05 -22.52 8.37
N HIS A 375 17.02 -23.70 7.77
CA HIS A 375 17.11 -24.97 8.52
C HIS A 375 18.46 -25.12 9.23
N ASP A 376 19.51 -24.46 8.73
CA ASP A 376 20.84 -24.42 9.35
C ASP A 376 20.87 -23.74 10.72
N ASP A 377 19.93 -22.82 10.98
CA ASP A 377 19.80 -22.10 12.25
C ASP A 377 19.28 -23.00 13.38
N GLU A 378 18.68 -24.15 13.04
CA GLU A 378 18.18 -25.13 14.00
C GLU A 378 19.14 -26.31 14.11
N LYS A 379 19.47 -26.67 15.35
CA LYS A 379 20.31 -27.83 15.67
C LYS A 379 19.51 -28.77 16.56
N LEU A 380 19.54 -30.07 16.26
CA LEU A 380 18.97 -31.06 17.17
C LEU A 380 19.86 -31.12 18.41
N ILE A 381 19.29 -30.81 19.57
CA ILE A 381 19.98 -30.94 20.84
C ILE A 381 20.01 -32.44 21.20
N ASP A 382 21.15 -33.08 20.98
CA ASP A 382 21.45 -34.40 21.52
C ASP A 382 22.19 -34.23 22.86
N LEU A 383 21.57 -34.63 23.98
CA LEU A 383 22.18 -34.60 25.30
C LEU A 383 23.41 -35.51 25.42
N CYS A 384 23.61 -36.41 24.46
CA CYS A 384 24.80 -37.25 24.36
C CYS A 384 25.93 -36.60 23.53
N ASN A 385 25.69 -35.46 22.88
CA ASN A 385 26.70 -34.71 22.16
C ASN A 385 27.18 -33.51 22.98
N THR A 386 28.49 -33.26 23.02
CA THR A 386 29.11 -32.22 23.87
C THR A 386 29.17 -30.83 23.24
N ASP A 387 28.75 -30.72 21.98
CA ASP A 387 28.82 -29.47 21.23
C ASP A 387 27.61 -28.58 21.55
N ASP A 388 27.88 -27.37 22.07
CA ASP A 388 26.88 -26.34 22.34
C ASP A 388 26.47 -25.69 21.00
N PRO A 389 25.21 -25.77 20.57
CA PRO A 389 24.77 -25.14 19.33
C PRO A 389 24.73 -23.62 19.52
N GLY A 390 25.77 -22.93 19.04
CA GLY A 390 25.76 -21.47 18.94
C GLY A 390 24.68 -21.00 17.96
N TYR A 391 23.92 -19.98 18.36
CA TYR A 391 22.89 -19.36 17.52
C TYR A 391 23.43 -18.08 16.87
N THR A 392 23.28 -17.95 15.55
CA THR A 392 23.50 -16.71 14.82
C THR A 392 22.18 -16.21 14.27
N LEU A 393 21.77 -14.99 14.63
CA LEU A 393 20.65 -14.30 14.00
C LEU A 393 21.20 -13.42 12.87
N ASP A 394 20.92 -13.78 11.62
CA ASP A 394 21.10 -12.86 10.50
C ASP A 394 19.97 -11.83 10.49
N ASN A 395 20.35 -10.55 10.50
CA ASN A 395 19.43 -9.41 10.46
C ASN A 395 19.79 -8.52 9.28
N ASP A 396 19.46 -8.94 8.07
CA ASP A 396 19.47 -8.04 6.93
C ASP A 396 18.18 -7.22 6.93
N LEU A 397 18.30 -5.93 7.23
CA LEU A 397 17.21 -4.96 7.12
C LEU A 397 17.19 -4.36 5.71
N PRO A 398 16.01 -4.23 5.08
CA PRO A 398 15.91 -3.57 3.79
C PRO A 398 16.30 -2.08 3.88
N THR A 399 16.92 -1.60 2.81
CA THR A 399 17.33 -0.20 2.63
C THR A 399 16.15 0.65 2.14
N ASN A 400 16.10 1.91 2.58
CA ASN A 400 15.07 2.87 2.18
C ASN A 400 15.14 3.18 0.67
N ALA A 401 13.99 3.43 0.06
CA ALA A 401 13.90 3.88 -1.31
C ALA A 401 14.56 5.27 -1.49
N PRO A 402 15.27 5.52 -2.60
CA PRO A 402 15.89 6.82 -2.88
C PRO A 402 14.84 7.90 -3.20
N ASP A 403 15.20 9.17 -2.93
CA ASP A 403 14.35 10.32 -3.20
C ASP A 403 14.06 10.49 -4.70
N GLY A 404 12.80 10.80 -5.04
CA GLY A 404 12.37 11.08 -6.41
C GLY A 404 12.29 12.57 -6.74
N GLU A 405 12.36 12.92 -8.02
CA GLU A 405 12.14 14.30 -8.49
C GLU A 405 10.64 14.63 -8.60
N SER A 406 10.26 15.86 -8.23
CA SER A 406 8.89 16.38 -8.36
C SER A 406 8.81 17.55 -9.33
N THR A 407 7.70 17.63 -10.07
CA THR A 407 7.32 18.81 -10.86
C THR A 407 6.27 19.62 -10.10
N GLY A 408 6.25 20.95 -10.26
CA GLY A 408 5.25 21.82 -9.59
C GLY A 408 3.92 21.94 -10.35
N LEU A 409 2.83 22.27 -9.63
CA LEU A 409 1.58 22.74 -10.25
C LEU A 409 1.69 24.26 -10.52
N CYS A 410 1.45 24.68 -11.77
CA CYS A 410 1.53 26.08 -12.18
C CYS A 410 0.23 26.54 -12.85
N ASN A 411 -0.21 27.76 -12.55
CA ASN A 411 -1.28 28.44 -13.27
C ASN A 411 -0.82 28.84 -14.68
N THR A 412 -1.68 28.66 -15.67
CA THR A 412 -1.52 29.29 -16.99
C THR A 412 -1.89 30.76 -16.90
N LYS A 413 -1.14 31.64 -17.58
CA LYS A 413 -1.44 33.08 -17.60
C LYS A 413 -2.85 33.32 -18.18
N PRO A 414 -3.78 33.93 -17.42
CA PRO A 414 -5.15 34.18 -17.90
C PRO A 414 -5.17 35.21 -19.04
N THR A 415 -6.32 35.36 -19.71
CA THR A 415 -6.53 36.51 -20.61
C THR A 415 -6.62 37.80 -19.79
N ALA A 416 -6.31 38.94 -20.40
CA ALA A 416 -6.35 40.23 -19.70
C ALA A 416 -7.73 40.53 -19.09
N GLU A 417 -8.82 40.12 -19.74
CA GLU A 417 -10.20 40.29 -19.26
C GLU A 417 -10.49 39.43 -18.02
N ASN A 418 -10.02 38.18 -18.00
CA ASN A 418 -10.30 37.23 -16.92
C ASN A 418 -9.20 37.17 -15.86
N SER A 419 -8.40 38.23 -15.74
CA SER A 419 -7.22 38.25 -14.87
C SER A 419 -7.46 38.88 -13.49
N TYR A 420 -8.63 39.51 -13.27
CA TYR A 420 -8.98 40.11 -11.99
C TYR A 420 -9.42 39.03 -10.99
N ILE A 421 -8.71 38.92 -9.87
CA ILE A 421 -9.04 37.96 -8.80
C ILE A 421 -10.09 38.55 -7.89
N HIS A 422 -9.92 39.82 -7.54
CA HIS A 422 -10.73 40.54 -6.58
C HIS A 422 -10.86 41.98 -7.06
N PHE A 423 -12.06 42.54 -6.97
CA PHE A 423 -12.35 43.92 -7.27
C PHE A 423 -13.46 44.38 -6.33
N ASP A 424 -13.16 45.40 -5.55
CA ASP A 424 -14.10 46.07 -4.66
C ASP A 424 -13.94 47.58 -4.85
N ALA A 425 -15.07 48.28 -4.96
CA ALA A 425 -15.08 49.70 -5.19
C ALA A 425 -16.31 50.33 -4.53
N ASN A 426 -16.07 51.44 -3.85
CA ASN A 426 -17.08 52.21 -3.17
C ASN A 426 -17.11 53.64 -3.73
N LEU A 427 -18.31 54.10 -4.08
CA LEU A 427 -18.53 55.46 -4.55
C LEU A 427 -19.35 56.20 -3.50
N THR A 428 -18.73 57.18 -2.86
CA THR A 428 -19.39 58.05 -1.90
C THR A 428 -19.64 59.42 -2.51
N ASN A 429 -20.80 60.00 -2.23
CA ASN A 429 -21.18 61.33 -2.67
C ASN A 429 -21.25 62.23 -1.44
N ASP A 430 -20.48 63.31 -1.44
CA ASP A 430 -20.60 64.38 -0.45
C ASP A 430 -21.28 65.60 -1.10
N ARG A 431 -22.44 65.97 -0.57
CA ARG A 431 -23.16 67.17 -0.97
C ARG A 431 -22.82 68.29 0.01
N SER A 432 -21.96 69.19 -0.42
CA SER A 432 -21.67 70.40 0.34
C SER A 432 -22.86 71.36 0.28
N TYR A 433 -23.72 71.36 1.30
CA TYR A 433 -24.69 72.45 1.48
C TYR A 433 -23.98 73.64 2.11
N LEU A 434 -24.12 74.83 1.51
CA LEU A 434 -23.58 76.08 2.02
C LEU A 434 -24.17 76.40 3.40
N ASN A 435 -23.46 76.07 4.48
CA ASN A 435 -23.71 76.66 5.78
C ASN A 435 -22.91 77.96 5.89
N LEU A 436 -23.62 79.08 5.95
CA LEU A 436 -23.05 80.41 6.18
C LEU A 436 -22.55 80.46 7.64
N VAL A 437 -21.23 80.40 7.83
CA VAL A 437 -20.60 80.57 9.14
C VAL A 437 -19.80 81.87 9.13
N GLN A 438 -20.17 82.80 10.01
CA GLN A 438 -19.48 84.07 10.23
C GLN A 438 -18.64 83.96 11.52
N ILE A 439 -17.32 84.18 11.45
CA ILE A 439 -16.42 84.18 12.62
C ILE A 439 -15.47 85.39 12.56
N THR A 440 -15.26 86.02 13.71
CA THR A 440 -14.39 87.18 13.97
C THR A 440 -12.95 86.75 14.29
N LEU A 441 -11.95 87.51 13.80
CA LEU A 441 -10.51 87.23 13.84
C LEU A 441 -9.83 87.42 15.21
N GLY A 442 -8.86 86.55 15.51
CA GLY A 442 -7.87 86.67 16.60
C GLY A 442 -6.55 85.95 16.24
N GLU A 443 -5.44 86.42 16.83
CA GLU A 443 -4.03 86.24 16.43
C GLU A 443 -3.44 84.81 16.30
N THR A 444 -2.41 84.75 15.43
CA THR A 444 -1.51 83.63 15.08
C THR A 444 -0.67 83.06 16.22
N VAL A 445 -0.55 81.73 16.27
CA VAL A 445 0.65 81.01 16.74
C VAL A 445 0.97 79.88 15.76
N VAL A 446 2.17 79.90 15.20
CA VAL A 446 2.72 78.83 14.34
C VAL A 446 3.26 77.72 15.23
N ASN A 447 2.81 76.48 15.02
CA ASN A 447 3.59 75.28 15.39
C ASN A 447 3.47 74.23 14.29
N ARG A 448 4.59 74.00 13.60
CA ARG A 448 4.79 72.85 12.72
C ARG A 448 5.19 71.67 13.60
N ASN A 449 4.34 70.65 13.67
CA ASN A 449 4.77 69.28 13.95
C ASN A 449 4.43 68.43 12.73
N THR A 450 5.47 67.95 12.07
CA THR A 450 5.43 66.91 11.04
C THR A 450 5.17 65.58 11.74
N ASN A 451 3.95 65.05 11.62
CA ASN A 451 3.66 63.65 11.92
C ASN A 451 3.37 62.91 10.62
N ASP A 452 4.12 61.85 10.45
CA ASP A 452 4.18 60.94 9.32
C ASP A 452 2.87 60.11 9.26
N PHE A 453 2.29 59.97 8.08
CA PHE A 453 1.02 59.26 7.85
C PHE A 453 1.22 57.74 7.67
N LEU A 454 2.23 57.18 8.32
CA LEU A 454 2.62 55.77 8.22
C LEU A 454 2.78 55.17 9.62
N ASP A 455 1.67 54.86 10.28
CA ASP A 455 1.68 53.89 11.41
C ASP A 455 0.42 53.02 11.37
N GLU A 456 0.59 51.72 11.60
CA GLU A 456 -0.35 50.64 11.26
C GLU A 456 -1.46 50.39 12.32
N ASP A 457 -1.49 51.10 13.46
CA ASP A 457 -2.36 50.72 14.61
C ASP A 457 -3.20 51.85 15.29
N ALA A 458 -3.41 53.03 14.71
CA ALA A 458 -4.08 54.13 15.41
C ALA A 458 -5.62 54.18 15.28
N THR A 459 -6.33 54.09 16.40
CA THR A 459 -7.75 54.46 16.55
C THR A 459 -7.96 55.99 16.50
N LEU A 460 -9.12 56.42 15.97
CA LEU A 460 -9.49 57.82 15.71
C LEU A 460 -9.35 58.72 16.97
N PRO A 461 -8.57 59.82 16.92
CA PRO A 461 -8.70 60.91 17.87
C PRO A 461 -9.71 61.96 17.39
N GLU A 462 -10.43 62.54 18.36
CA GLU A 462 -11.42 63.60 18.17
C GLU A 462 -10.88 64.80 17.37
N ILE A 463 -11.70 65.27 16.44
CA ILE A 463 -11.45 66.43 15.58
C ILE A 463 -11.64 67.71 16.41
N ASN A 464 -10.58 68.51 16.57
CA ASN A 464 -10.71 69.94 16.88
C ASN A 464 -10.27 70.76 15.66
N LEU A 465 -11.25 71.28 14.93
CA LEU A 465 -11.08 72.13 13.74
C LEU A 465 -10.65 73.54 14.15
N GLY A 466 -9.38 73.89 13.90
CA GLY A 466 -8.90 75.28 13.81
C GLY A 466 -8.94 75.76 12.36
N ALA A 467 -9.81 76.72 12.06
CA ALA A 467 -10.10 77.20 10.71
C ALA A 467 -9.03 78.14 10.12
N ALA A 468 -8.80 78.04 8.81
CA ALA A 468 -8.00 78.99 8.02
C ALA A 468 -8.82 79.58 6.84
N ALA A 469 -8.65 80.88 6.66
CA ALA A 469 -8.91 81.76 5.49
C ALA A 469 -10.05 81.40 4.50
N ALA A 470 -11.11 82.22 4.52
CA ALA A 470 -12.18 82.20 3.53
C ALA A 470 -11.86 83.07 2.30
N VAL A 471 -11.85 82.46 1.11
CA VAL A 471 -12.13 83.15 -0.15
C VAL A 471 -13.63 83.06 -0.38
N VAL A 472 -14.33 84.20 -0.40
CA VAL A 472 -15.74 84.24 -0.78
C VAL A 472 -15.83 84.11 -2.30
N SER A 473 -16.13 82.90 -2.79
CA SER A 473 -16.64 82.70 -4.14
C SER A 473 -18.11 82.28 -4.05
N ARG A 474 -18.97 82.91 -4.83
CA ARG A 474 -20.33 82.40 -5.08
C ARG A 474 -20.20 81.24 -6.06
N GLY A 475 -19.96 80.04 -5.54
CA GLY A 475 -20.01 78.79 -6.30
C GLY A 475 -21.41 78.18 -6.25
N HIS A 476 -21.85 77.57 -7.35
CA HIS A 476 -23.00 76.66 -7.35
C HIS A 476 -22.72 75.50 -6.38
N PRO A 477 -23.73 74.83 -5.80
CA PRO A 477 -23.49 73.66 -4.96
C PRO A 477 -22.75 72.60 -5.79
N GLY A 478 -21.47 72.42 -5.49
CA GLY A 478 -20.63 71.39 -6.08
C GLY A 478 -21.01 70.05 -5.47
N ILE A 479 -21.14 69.03 -6.31
CA ILE A 479 -21.23 67.65 -5.85
C ILE A 479 -19.85 67.05 -6.02
N THR A 480 -19.28 66.57 -4.92
CA THR A 480 -18.01 65.87 -4.90
C THR A 480 -18.26 64.37 -4.74
N PHE A 481 -17.61 63.59 -5.58
CA PHE A 481 -17.64 62.13 -5.51
C PHE A 481 -16.27 61.64 -5.07
N THR A 482 -16.22 60.85 -4.01
CA THR A 482 -15.01 60.11 -3.64
C THR A 482 -15.18 58.66 -4.07
N TRP A 483 -14.35 58.27 -5.02
CA TRP A 483 -14.27 56.90 -5.50
C TRP A 483 -13.04 56.23 -4.91
N GLU A 484 -13.27 55.25 -4.06
CA GLU A 484 -12.21 54.43 -3.50
C GLU A 484 -12.41 52.98 -3.88
N GLY A 485 -11.31 52.24 -4.00
CA GLY A 485 -11.42 50.83 -4.29
C GLY A 485 -10.10 50.10 -4.17
N TYR A 486 -10.21 48.79 -4.28
CA TYR A 486 -9.13 47.82 -4.19
C TYR A 486 -9.33 46.74 -5.25
N CYS A 487 -8.26 46.36 -5.95
CA CYS A 487 -8.32 45.22 -6.84
C CYS A 487 -7.01 44.46 -6.90
N GLU A 488 -7.10 43.19 -7.29
CA GLU A 488 -6.00 42.26 -7.49
C GLU A 488 -6.08 41.64 -8.89
N ARG A 489 -4.93 41.54 -9.57
CA ARG A 489 -4.83 41.06 -10.95
C ARG A 489 -3.64 40.15 -11.15
N VAL A 490 -3.86 39.03 -11.83
CA VAL A 490 -2.86 37.99 -12.12
C VAL A 490 -2.26 38.21 -13.51
N GLY A 491 -0.94 38.07 -13.63
CA GLY A 491 -0.23 38.00 -14.91
C GLY A 491 -0.08 39.34 -15.62
N TYR A 492 -0.80 40.37 -15.20
CA TYR A 492 -0.79 41.71 -15.80
C TYR A 492 -0.79 42.79 -14.73
N PRO A 493 -0.05 43.89 -14.94
CA PRO A 493 -0.22 45.08 -14.13
C PRO A 493 -1.64 45.65 -14.27
N ILE A 494 -2.12 46.32 -13.23
CA ILE A 494 -3.46 46.91 -13.18
C ILE A 494 -3.41 48.27 -13.90
N PRO A 495 -4.24 48.50 -14.93
CA PRO A 495 -4.28 49.77 -15.67
C PRO A 495 -4.76 50.88 -14.74
N ASP A 496 -4.48 52.14 -15.08
CA ASP A 496 -5.10 53.25 -14.37
C ASP A 496 -6.62 53.17 -14.55
N VAL A 497 -7.34 53.50 -13.49
CA VAL A 497 -8.79 53.45 -13.49
C VAL A 497 -9.28 54.89 -13.34
N ASP A 498 -10.16 55.35 -14.23
CA ASP A 498 -10.76 56.68 -14.15
C ASP A 498 -12.28 56.55 -14.11
N LEU A 499 -12.94 57.31 -13.23
CA LEU A 499 -14.39 57.26 -13.13
C LEU A 499 -15.04 57.83 -14.40
N ASN A 500 -14.36 58.75 -15.09
CA ASN A 500 -14.78 59.27 -16.39
C ASN A 500 -14.90 58.18 -17.47
N ASP A 501 -14.20 57.05 -17.33
CA ASP A 501 -14.32 55.92 -18.27
C ASP A 501 -15.68 55.21 -18.15
N PHE A 502 -16.43 55.47 -17.08
CA PHE A 502 -17.69 54.79 -16.74
C PHE A 502 -18.88 55.74 -16.65
N THR A 503 -18.70 57.05 -16.86
CA THR A 503 -19.76 58.06 -16.72
C THR A 503 -19.88 58.95 -17.95
N GLU A 504 -21.11 59.20 -18.40
CA GLU A 504 -21.38 60.12 -19.53
C GLU A 504 -21.19 61.61 -19.15
N THR A 505 -21.23 61.92 -17.86
CA THR A 505 -21.04 63.28 -17.35
C THR A 505 -19.54 63.55 -17.16
N PRO A 506 -18.98 64.64 -17.71
CA PRO A 506 -17.58 64.98 -17.49
C PRO A 506 -17.34 65.38 -16.03
N LEU A 507 -16.46 64.64 -15.35
CA LEU A 507 -16.04 64.90 -13.98
C LEU A 507 -14.61 65.46 -13.94
N ILE A 508 -14.39 66.49 -13.14
CA ILE A 508 -13.04 67.03 -12.91
C ILE A 508 -12.40 66.27 -11.76
N LYS A 509 -11.33 65.52 -12.04
CA LYS A 509 -10.52 64.83 -11.03
C LYS A 509 -9.74 65.86 -10.20
N LYS A 510 -10.10 66.02 -8.93
CA LYS A 510 -9.45 66.91 -7.95
C LYS A 510 -8.30 66.25 -7.22
N LYS A 511 -8.44 64.95 -6.93
CA LYS A 511 -7.44 64.17 -6.21
C LYS A 511 -7.26 62.83 -6.91
N ASP A 512 -6.00 62.47 -7.13
CA ASP A 512 -5.62 61.17 -7.64
C ASP A 512 -4.58 60.56 -6.71
N LYS A 513 -5.01 59.59 -5.91
CA LYS A 513 -4.09 58.76 -5.13
C LYS A 513 -4.28 57.32 -5.55
N THR A 514 -3.27 56.78 -6.20
CA THR A 514 -3.24 55.38 -6.64
C THR A 514 -1.96 54.73 -6.14
N VAL A 515 -2.10 53.60 -5.44
CA VAL A 515 -0.99 52.80 -4.92
C VAL A 515 -1.04 51.43 -5.58
N ARG A 516 0.06 51.04 -6.22
CA ARG A 516 0.23 49.72 -6.83
C ARG A 516 1.27 48.93 -6.07
N LYS A 517 1.02 47.64 -5.87
CA LYS A 517 1.96 46.72 -5.21
C LYS A 517 2.07 45.42 -5.98
N TYR A 518 3.29 44.92 -6.11
CA TYR A 518 3.51 43.53 -6.50
C TYR A 518 3.38 42.65 -5.27
N LEU A 519 2.42 41.73 -5.27
CA LEU A 519 2.12 40.86 -4.13
C LEU A 519 3.01 39.60 -4.11
N GLY A 520 3.51 39.16 -5.26
CA GLY A 520 4.38 37.98 -5.38
C GLY A 520 4.01 37.06 -6.54
N MET A 521 4.63 35.90 -6.56
CA MET A 521 4.29 34.81 -7.50
C MET A 521 3.29 33.87 -6.82
N VAL A 522 2.09 33.73 -7.38
CA VAL A 522 1.07 32.77 -6.93
C VAL A 522 0.95 31.70 -8.01
N TYR A 523 1.38 30.47 -7.68
CA TYR A 523 1.43 29.33 -8.60
C TYR A 523 2.01 29.69 -9.98
N CYS A 524 3.23 30.21 -10.00
CA CYS A 524 3.98 30.57 -11.22
C CYS A 524 3.44 31.78 -12.01
N GLN A 525 2.47 32.52 -11.49
CA GLN A 525 1.99 33.78 -12.10
C GLN A 525 2.18 34.98 -11.16
N PRO A 526 2.63 36.15 -11.67
CA PRO A 526 2.78 37.34 -10.85
C PRO A 526 1.41 37.92 -10.47
N VAL A 527 1.23 38.34 -9.22
CA VAL A 527 0.00 39.02 -8.76
C VAL A 527 0.32 40.47 -8.40
N TYR A 528 -0.53 41.36 -8.89
CA TYR A 528 -0.47 42.80 -8.63
C TYR A 528 -1.73 43.21 -7.88
N SER A 529 -1.60 44.17 -6.96
CA SER A 529 -2.74 44.84 -6.35
C SER A 529 -2.68 46.35 -6.58
N MET A 530 -3.86 46.97 -6.59
CA MET A 530 -4.02 48.41 -6.71
C MET A 530 -5.09 48.89 -5.75
N ARG A 531 -4.76 49.91 -4.96
CA ARG A 531 -5.72 50.67 -4.18
C ARG A 531 -5.79 52.08 -4.74
N TRP A 532 -6.99 52.60 -4.95
CA TRP A 532 -7.18 53.96 -5.41
C TRP A 532 -8.13 54.72 -4.49
N VAL A 533 -7.92 56.03 -4.42
CA VAL A 533 -8.82 57.03 -3.85
C VAL A 533 -8.77 58.24 -4.76
N HIS A 534 -9.83 58.42 -5.53
CA HIS A 534 -9.99 59.53 -6.46
C HIS A 534 -11.13 60.43 -5.98
N GLU A 535 -10.94 61.74 -6.10
CA GLU A 535 -11.97 62.73 -5.78
C GLU A 535 -12.33 63.46 -7.06
N TYR A 536 -13.62 63.50 -7.37
CA TYR A 536 -14.16 64.08 -8.59
C TYR A 536 -15.16 65.19 -8.24
N GLU A 537 -15.14 66.31 -8.96
CA GLU A 537 -16.15 67.36 -8.89
C GLU A 537 -16.99 67.34 -10.17
N ALA A 538 -18.32 67.28 -10.04
CA ALA A 538 -19.21 67.44 -11.19
C ALA A 538 -19.33 68.91 -11.58
N LEU A 539 -19.14 69.20 -12.88
CA LEU A 539 -19.24 70.55 -13.44
C LEU A 539 -20.67 71.10 -13.43
N GLU A 540 -21.67 70.24 -13.43
CA GLU A 540 -23.08 70.60 -13.41
C GLU A 540 -23.84 69.72 -12.40
N ASN A 541 -24.73 70.33 -11.61
CA ASN A 541 -25.56 69.65 -10.65
C ASN A 541 -26.64 68.87 -11.42
N PRO A 542 -26.71 67.52 -11.37
CA PRO A 542 -27.78 66.78 -11.99
C PRO A 542 -29.02 66.90 -11.11
N SER A 543 -29.71 68.04 -11.17
CA SER A 543 -31.04 68.20 -10.59
C SER A 543 -32.08 68.26 -11.70
N THR A 544 -32.84 67.16 -11.78
CA THR A 544 -34.22 67.07 -12.25
C THR A 544 -34.53 67.56 -13.67
N SER A 545 -34.59 66.63 -14.62
CA SER A 545 -35.59 66.69 -15.69
C SER A 545 -36.52 65.48 -15.53
N PRO A 546 -37.86 65.66 -15.41
CA PRO A 546 -38.79 64.54 -15.43
C PRO A 546 -39.01 64.14 -16.88
N THR A 547 -38.17 63.25 -17.41
CA THR A 547 -38.54 62.51 -18.61
C THR A 547 -39.45 61.37 -18.16
N THR A 548 -40.72 61.53 -18.54
CA THR A 548 -41.83 60.60 -18.40
C THR A 548 -41.41 59.14 -18.57
N PRO A 549 -41.90 58.19 -17.74
CA PRO A 549 -41.75 56.78 -18.06
C PRO A 549 -42.53 56.53 -19.35
N VAL A 550 -41.84 56.15 -20.42
CA VAL A 550 -42.48 55.48 -21.54
C VAL A 550 -42.98 54.15 -21.00
N PRO A 551 -44.28 53.84 -21.05
CA PRO A 551 -44.75 52.52 -20.66
C PRO A 551 -44.15 51.50 -21.64
N PHE A 552 -43.45 50.52 -21.08
CA PHE A 552 -43.06 49.32 -21.80
C PHE A 552 -44.36 48.58 -22.15
N VAL A 553 -44.76 48.66 -23.42
CA VAL A 553 -45.75 47.78 -24.02
C VAL A 553 -45.02 46.46 -24.28
N PRO A 554 -45.40 45.34 -23.66
CA PRO A 554 -44.91 44.04 -24.11
C PRO A 554 -45.53 43.77 -25.48
N ASP A 555 -44.71 43.42 -26.46
CA ASP A 555 -45.18 42.81 -27.69
C ASP A 555 -45.95 41.53 -27.35
N GLU A 556 -47.26 41.55 -27.60
CA GLU A 556 -48.06 40.34 -27.77
C GLU A 556 -47.55 39.66 -29.05
N GLU A 557 -46.77 38.59 -28.91
CA GLU A 557 -46.63 37.62 -29.99
C GLU A 557 -47.99 36.95 -30.19
N GLU A 558 -48.59 37.26 -31.33
CA GLU A 558 -49.74 36.57 -31.90
C GLU A 558 -49.46 35.06 -32.00
N GLU A 559 -50.25 34.28 -31.26
CA GLU A 559 -50.60 32.93 -31.69
C GLU A 559 -51.33 33.03 -33.04
N GLU A 560 -50.74 32.48 -34.11
CA GLU A 560 -51.55 31.96 -35.21
C GLU A 560 -51.64 30.42 -35.14
N PRO A 561 -52.86 29.86 -35.25
CA PRO A 561 -53.10 28.43 -35.23
C PRO A 561 -53.07 27.81 -36.64
N ALA A 562 -52.29 26.73 -36.80
CA ALA A 562 -52.63 25.51 -37.58
C ALA A 562 -51.45 24.55 -37.61
#